data_AF-A0AAD0ZIQ5-F1
#
_entry.id   AF-A0AAD0ZIQ5-F1
#
_cell.length_a   1.000
_cell.length_b   1.000
_cell.length_c   1.000
_cell.angle_alpha   90.00
_cell.angle_beta   90.00
_cell.angle_gamma   90.00
#
_symmetry.space_group_name_H-M   'P 1'
#
loop_
_entity.id
_entity.type
_entity.pdbx_description
1 polymer ?
#
loop_
_entity_poly.entity_id
_entity_poly.type
_entity_poly.pdbx_seq_one_letter_code
_entity_poly.pdbx_strand_id
1 'polypeptide(L)'
;MNRLLPASALLGLLLTSLGSLAATKNEPEPHLYYSMTPGRYALIGQEPDGGVTYSGNAEIRYQDGTLTLVKTINGTTTTATGKVERASIAEADVLRFYWPGHSSTCLLRGDLDNYSRLSCYWIDNGAEHKRPGLEAYFPTEAWPENRQR
;
A
#
# COMPACT_ATOMS: atom_id res chain seq x y z
N MET A 1 23.12 4.15 78.47
CA MET A 1 23.94 5.20 77.82
C MET A 1 23.47 5.34 76.39
N ASN A 2 22.68 6.39 76.13
CA ASN A 2 22.15 6.75 74.81
C ASN A 2 23.27 7.26 73.91
N ARG A 3 23.32 6.79 72.66
CA ARG A 3 23.90 7.54 71.55
C ARG A 3 22.94 7.46 70.36
N LEU A 4 22.13 8.50 70.24
CA LEU A 4 21.35 8.81 69.04
C LEU A 4 22.32 9.22 67.93
N LEU A 5 22.27 8.52 66.81
CA LEU A 5 22.93 8.93 65.56
C LEU A 5 22.15 10.10 64.94
N PRO A 6 22.82 11.09 64.31
CA PRO A 6 22.18 12.28 63.79
C PRO A 6 21.37 11.95 62.52
N ALA A 7 20.12 12.39 62.49
CA ALA A 7 19.12 12.14 61.45
C ALA A 7 19.31 12.99 60.18
N SER A 8 20.55 13.22 59.74
CA SER A 8 20.83 14.22 58.68
C SER A 8 21.64 13.69 57.49
N ALA A 9 21.63 12.38 57.22
CA ALA A 9 22.36 11.82 56.07
C ALA A 9 21.58 10.73 55.32
N LEU A 10 20.24 10.84 55.26
CA LEU A 10 19.37 9.87 54.57
C LEU A 10 18.38 10.54 53.60
N LEU A 11 18.73 11.72 53.10
CA LEU A 11 17.92 12.50 52.15
C LEU A 11 18.69 12.80 50.84
N GLY A 12 19.40 11.80 50.31
CA GLY A 12 20.24 11.99 49.11
C GLY A 12 20.20 10.85 48.08
N LEU A 13 19.47 9.77 48.33
CA LEU A 13 19.38 8.63 47.42
C LEU A 13 17.93 8.11 47.30
N LEU A 14 16.97 9.00 47.02
CA LEU A 14 15.78 8.58 46.28
C LEU A 14 16.06 8.83 44.80
N LEU A 15 16.76 7.85 44.24
CA LEU A 15 17.04 7.66 42.83
C LEU A 15 15.77 7.87 42.01
N THR A 16 15.76 9.00 41.30
CA THR A 16 15.40 9.15 39.88
C THR A 16 15.10 7.81 39.19
N SER A 17 13.89 7.31 39.39
CA SER A 17 13.37 6.11 38.73
C SER A 17 11.89 6.32 38.41
N LEU A 18 11.51 7.52 37.99
CA LEU A 18 10.37 7.63 37.09
C LEU A 18 10.91 7.40 35.69
N GLY A 19 10.80 6.14 35.28
CA GLY A 19 11.23 5.65 34.00
C GLY A 19 10.77 6.57 32.88
N SER A 20 11.68 6.81 31.95
CA SER A 20 11.33 7.23 30.62
C SER A 20 10.35 6.19 30.08
N LEU A 21 9.04 6.43 30.21
CA LEU A 21 8.12 5.96 29.19
C LEU A 21 8.57 6.69 27.94
N ALA A 22 9.48 6.06 27.20
CA ALA A 22 9.57 6.30 25.78
C ALA A 22 8.14 6.06 25.29
N ALA A 23 7.41 7.15 25.06
CA ALA A 23 6.19 7.10 24.28
C ALA A 23 6.63 6.44 22.98
N THR A 24 6.33 5.16 22.84
CA THR A 24 6.36 4.51 21.54
C THR A 24 5.46 5.41 20.71
N LYS A 25 6.04 6.16 19.78
CA LYS A 25 5.25 6.76 18.72
C LYS A 25 4.52 5.58 18.11
N ASN A 26 3.23 5.46 18.43
CA ASN A 26 2.35 4.54 17.73
C ASN A 26 2.25 5.14 16.33
N GLU A 27 3.24 4.85 15.49
CA GLU A 27 3.13 5.09 14.07
C GLU A 27 1.84 4.40 13.64
N PRO A 28 0.91 5.11 12.98
CA PRO A 28 -0.34 4.51 12.55
C PRO A 28 -0.03 3.24 11.76
N GLU A 29 -0.70 2.14 12.09
CA GLU A 29 -0.56 0.93 11.29
C GLU A 29 -0.89 1.27 9.84
N PRO A 30 -0.05 0.83 8.88
CA PRO A 30 -0.29 1.11 7.48
C PRO A 30 -1.65 0.53 7.09
N HIS A 31 -2.41 1.30 6.31
CA HIS A 31 -3.73 0.90 5.82
C HIS A 31 -3.69 -0.52 5.22
N LEU A 32 -4.73 -1.34 5.48
CA LEU A 32 -4.78 -2.75 5.10
C LEU A 32 -4.47 -3.02 3.62
N TYR A 33 -4.77 -2.08 2.72
CA TYR A 33 -4.41 -2.21 1.30
C TYR A 33 -2.90 -2.40 1.08
N TYR A 34 -2.05 -1.79 1.90
CA TYR A 34 -0.60 -1.94 1.78
C TYR A 34 -0.12 -3.38 2.03
N SER A 35 -0.85 -4.19 2.80
CA SER A 35 -0.54 -5.61 3.00
C SER A 35 -1.26 -6.53 2.00
N MET A 36 -2.43 -6.14 1.49
CA MET A 36 -3.23 -6.98 0.58
C MET A 36 -2.95 -6.79 -0.92
N THR A 37 -2.23 -5.73 -1.30
CA THR A 37 -1.93 -5.39 -2.71
C THR A 37 -0.63 -5.99 -3.25
N PRO A 38 0.46 -6.16 -2.47
CA PRO A 38 1.70 -6.69 -3.02
C PRO A 38 1.55 -8.11 -3.59
N GLY A 39 2.19 -8.38 -4.74
CA GLY A 39 2.15 -9.67 -5.41
C GLY A 39 2.34 -9.59 -6.92
N ARG A 40 2.28 -10.75 -7.58
CA ARG A 40 2.31 -10.88 -9.05
C ARG A 40 0.92 -11.06 -9.64
N TYR A 41 0.69 -10.41 -10.77
CA TYR A 41 -0.61 -10.26 -11.39
C TYR A 41 -0.58 -10.56 -12.89
N ALA A 42 -1.62 -11.24 -13.38
CA ALA A 42 -2.03 -11.16 -14.76
C ALA A 42 -2.88 -9.89 -14.94
N LEU A 43 -2.63 -9.16 -16.02
CA LEU A 43 -3.28 -7.89 -16.33
C LEU A 43 -4.02 -7.99 -17.66
N ILE A 44 -5.25 -7.50 -17.69
CA ILE A 44 -5.98 -7.17 -18.91
C ILE A 44 -6.49 -5.73 -18.84
N GLY A 45 -6.55 -5.05 -19.97
CA GLY A 45 -7.04 -3.69 -20.00
C GLY A 45 -7.51 -3.22 -21.37
N GLN A 46 -8.02 -1.99 -21.37
CA GLN A 46 -8.46 -1.25 -22.54
C GLN A 46 -8.07 0.22 -22.38
N GLU A 47 -7.59 0.83 -23.46
CA GLU A 47 -7.32 2.27 -23.51
C GLU A 47 -8.61 3.11 -23.38
N PRO A 48 -8.51 4.38 -22.94
CA PRO A 48 -9.62 5.31 -22.89
C PRO A 48 -10.44 5.37 -24.17
N ASP A 49 -11.67 5.83 -24.03
CA ASP A 49 -12.62 6.03 -25.14
C ASP A 49 -12.91 4.76 -25.95
N GLY A 50 -12.62 3.59 -25.39
CA GLY A 50 -12.80 2.29 -26.03
C GLY A 50 -11.72 1.96 -27.05
N GLY A 51 -10.51 2.47 -26.82
CA GLY A 51 -9.33 2.17 -27.62
C GLY A 51 -8.88 0.71 -27.52
N VAL A 52 -7.59 0.49 -27.80
CA VAL A 52 -7.04 -0.85 -27.97
C VAL A 52 -7.12 -1.63 -26.66
N THR A 53 -7.49 -2.91 -26.75
CA THR A 53 -7.41 -3.84 -25.63
C THR A 53 -6.00 -4.43 -25.55
N TYR A 54 -5.52 -4.63 -24.34
CA TYR A 54 -4.19 -5.17 -24.09
C TYR A 54 -4.19 -6.17 -22.94
N SER A 55 -3.12 -6.97 -22.88
CA SER A 55 -2.86 -7.86 -21.76
C SER A 55 -1.37 -7.89 -21.45
N GLY A 56 -1.03 -8.32 -20.24
CA GLY A 56 0.34 -8.38 -19.78
C GLY A 56 0.45 -8.93 -18.38
N ASN A 57 1.59 -8.67 -17.75
CA ASN A 57 1.84 -9.03 -16.37
C ASN A 57 2.18 -7.80 -15.56
N ALA A 58 1.94 -7.85 -14.26
CA ALA A 58 2.30 -6.81 -13.35
C ALA A 58 2.85 -7.38 -12.03
N GLU A 59 3.68 -6.59 -11.37
CA GLU A 59 4.13 -6.86 -10.00
C GLU A 59 3.93 -5.60 -9.17
N ILE A 60 3.32 -5.77 -8.00
CA ILE A 60 3.17 -4.70 -7.02
C ILE A 60 4.05 -5.03 -5.82
N ARG A 61 4.89 -4.08 -5.42
CA ARG A 61 5.80 -4.19 -4.28
C ARG A 61 5.48 -3.10 -3.27
N TYR A 62 5.61 -3.43 -1.99
CA TYR A 62 5.58 -2.44 -0.91
C TYR A 62 6.94 -2.41 -0.21
N GLN A 63 7.65 -1.30 -0.33
CA GLN A 63 8.98 -1.10 0.25
C GLN A 63 9.08 0.33 0.77
N ASP A 64 9.63 0.50 1.98
CA ASP A 64 9.88 1.82 2.59
C ASP A 64 8.66 2.76 2.57
N GLY A 65 7.47 2.21 2.88
CA GLY A 65 6.24 2.98 2.92
C GLY A 65 5.61 3.31 1.56
N THR A 66 6.19 2.80 0.46
CA THR A 66 5.78 3.13 -0.91
C THR A 66 5.31 1.88 -1.66
N LEU A 67 4.15 1.97 -2.32
CA LEU A 67 3.76 0.97 -3.32
C LEU A 67 4.40 1.30 -4.66
N THR A 68 4.95 0.30 -5.33
CA THR A 68 5.45 0.41 -6.70
C THR A 68 4.78 -0.65 -7.55
N LEU A 69 4.14 -0.22 -8.64
CA LEU A 69 3.53 -1.08 -9.65
C LEU A 69 4.44 -1.10 -10.88
N VAL A 70 4.91 -2.28 -11.26
CA VAL A 70 5.67 -2.51 -12.49
C VAL A 70 4.81 -3.32 -13.44
N LYS A 71 4.49 -2.79 -14.62
CA LYS A 71 3.70 -3.46 -15.66
C LYS A 71 4.59 -3.83 -16.83
N THR A 72 4.36 -4.99 -17.44
CA THR A 72 4.95 -5.35 -18.74
C THR A 72 3.85 -5.73 -19.70
N ILE A 73 3.68 -4.93 -20.76
CA ILE A 73 2.66 -5.09 -21.80
C ILE A 73 3.38 -5.05 -23.14
N ASN A 74 3.18 -6.06 -23.99
CA ASN A 74 3.83 -6.17 -25.30
C ASN A 74 5.36 -5.96 -25.27
N GLY A 75 6.03 -6.45 -24.22
CA GLY A 75 7.48 -6.30 -24.02
C GLY A 75 7.95 -4.94 -23.48
N THR A 76 7.04 -3.97 -23.34
CA THR A 76 7.34 -2.66 -22.75
C THR A 76 7.05 -2.68 -21.26
N THR A 77 8.03 -2.29 -20.47
CA THR A 77 7.90 -2.18 -19.01
C THR A 77 7.67 -0.73 -18.57
N THR A 78 6.69 -0.49 -17.72
CA THR A 78 6.41 0.81 -17.11
C THR A 78 6.27 0.70 -15.60
N THR A 79 6.57 1.79 -14.89
CA THR A 79 6.55 1.84 -13.43
C THR A 79 5.67 2.99 -12.94
N ALA A 80 4.87 2.72 -11.91
CA ALA A 80 4.09 3.71 -11.19
C ALA A 80 4.31 3.65 -9.69
N THR A 81 4.10 4.80 -9.05
CA THR A 81 4.03 4.92 -7.60
C THR A 81 2.57 4.80 -7.15
N GLY A 82 2.32 3.99 -6.14
CA GLY A 82 0.99 3.74 -5.56
C GLY A 82 0.81 4.37 -4.19
N LYS A 83 -0.40 4.85 -3.90
CA LYS A 83 -0.82 5.37 -2.59
C LYS A 83 -2.26 5.01 -2.29
N VAL A 84 -2.55 4.76 -1.02
CA VAL A 84 -3.94 4.70 -0.53
C VAL A 84 -4.43 6.11 -0.27
N GLU A 85 -5.58 6.45 -0.82
CA GLU A 85 -6.19 7.77 -0.72
C GLU A 85 -7.67 7.68 -0.41
N ARG A 86 -8.20 8.70 0.27
CA ARG A 86 -9.64 8.82 0.53
C ARG A 86 -10.34 9.51 -0.64
N ALA A 87 -11.26 8.82 -1.30
CA ALA A 87 -12.10 9.41 -2.34
C ALA A 87 -13.17 10.33 -1.72
N SER A 88 -13.27 11.58 -2.19
CA SER A 88 -14.13 12.62 -1.60
C SER A 88 -15.63 12.35 -1.75
N ILE A 89 -16.06 11.72 -2.85
CA ILE A 89 -17.50 11.52 -3.15
C ILE A 89 -18.07 10.31 -2.39
N ALA A 90 -17.26 9.29 -2.13
CA ALA A 90 -17.71 8.02 -1.56
C ALA A 90 -17.22 7.77 -0.13
N GLU A 91 -16.41 8.67 0.42
CA GLU A 91 -15.67 8.49 1.68
C GLU A 91 -14.97 7.12 1.80
N ALA A 92 -14.60 6.54 0.66
CA ALA A 92 -13.99 5.22 0.55
C ALA A 92 -12.50 5.35 0.30
N ASP A 93 -11.72 4.46 0.90
CA ASP A 93 -10.30 4.32 0.59
C ASP A 93 -10.13 3.64 -0.77
N VAL A 94 -9.30 4.23 -1.63
CA VAL A 94 -8.97 3.74 -2.96
C VAL A 94 -7.46 3.61 -3.10
N LEU A 95 -7.02 2.73 -3.98
CA LEU A 95 -5.63 2.67 -4.36
C LEU A 95 -5.42 3.49 -5.63
N ARG A 96 -4.53 4.47 -5.60
CA ARG A 96 -4.20 5.29 -6.76
C ARG A 96 -2.77 5.01 -7.22
N PHE A 97 -2.59 4.80 -8.51
CA PHE A 97 -1.27 4.69 -9.14
C PHE A 97 -0.99 5.87 -10.05
N TYR A 98 0.27 6.30 -10.07
CA TYR A 98 0.72 7.48 -10.80
C TYR A 98 1.88 7.13 -11.73
N TRP A 99 1.70 7.44 -13.00
CA TRP A 99 2.74 7.47 -14.01
C TRP A 99 2.99 8.92 -14.45
N PRO A 100 4.11 9.20 -15.15
CA PRO A 100 4.21 10.41 -15.93
C PRO A 100 3.04 10.51 -16.93
N GLY A 101 2.24 11.57 -16.83
CA GLY A 101 1.18 11.88 -17.79
C GLY A 101 -0.17 11.18 -17.59
N HIS A 102 -0.30 10.20 -16.68
CA HIS A 102 -1.60 9.56 -16.40
C HIS A 102 -1.68 9.00 -14.97
N SER A 103 -2.89 8.71 -14.52
CA SER A 103 -3.12 8.04 -13.23
C SER A 103 -4.27 7.05 -13.30
N SER A 104 -4.25 6.08 -12.40
CA SER A 104 -5.36 5.12 -12.24
C SER A 104 -5.89 5.14 -10.83
N THR A 105 -7.19 4.86 -10.69
CA THR A 105 -7.85 4.61 -9.40
C THR A 105 -8.39 3.19 -9.42
N CYS A 106 -8.06 2.44 -8.38
CA CYS A 106 -8.35 1.03 -8.26
C CYS A 106 -9.20 0.78 -7.02
N LEU A 107 -10.21 -0.08 -7.20
CA LEU A 107 -10.90 -0.73 -6.10
C LEU A 107 -10.20 -2.07 -5.83
N LEU A 108 -9.93 -2.32 -4.55
CA LEU A 108 -9.45 -3.60 -4.08
C LEU A 108 -10.61 -4.46 -3.59
N ARG A 109 -10.57 -5.73 -3.94
CA ARG A 109 -11.46 -6.76 -3.38
C ARG A 109 -10.60 -7.95 -3.00
N GLY A 110 -10.67 -8.39 -1.75
CA GLY A 110 -10.07 -9.65 -1.35
C GLY A 110 -10.72 -10.80 -2.13
N ASP A 111 -9.91 -11.76 -2.55
CA ASP A 111 -10.37 -13.04 -3.10
C ASP A 111 -10.35 -14.13 -2.01
N LEU A 112 -10.84 -15.34 -2.33
CA LEU A 112 -10.97 -16.47 -1.41
C LEU A 112 -9.61 -17.04 -0.92
N ASP A 113 -8.49 -16.55 -1.45
CA ASP A 113 -7.13 -17.05 -1.19
C ASP A 113 -6.17 -16.01 -0.57
N ASN A 114 -6.72 -14.89 -0.06
CA ASN A 114 -6.00 -13.76 0.57
C ASN A 114 -5.23 -12.83 -0.38
N TYR A 115 -5.35 -12.98 -1.69
CA TYR A 115 -4.79 -12.01 -2.64
C TYR A 115 -5.87 -11.07 -3.15
N SER A 116 -5.56 -9.77 -3.26
CA SER A 116 -6.55 -8.81 -3.79
C SER A 116 -6.67 -8.91 -5.29
N ARG A 117 -7.89 -8.92 -5.81
CA ARG A 117 -8.18 -8.53 -7.19
C ARG A 117 -8.36 -7.02 -7.26
N LEU A 118 -7.77 -6.40 -8.28
CA LEU A 118 -7.93 -4.97 -8.54
C LEU A 118 -8.79 -4.78 -9.79
N SER A 119 -9.72 -3.83 -9.70
CA SER A 119 -10.44 -3.27 -10.84
C SER A 119 -10.20 -1.78 -10.88
N CYS A 120 -9.65 -1.28 -11.97
CA CYS A 120 -9.16 0.08 -12.07
C CYS A 120 -9.75 0.79 -13.28
N TYR A 121 -9.90 2.11 -13.14
CA TYR A 121 -10.03 3.02 -14.27
C TYR A 121 -8.81 3.94 -14.32
N TRP A 122 -8.41 4.35 -15.52
CA TRP A 122 -7.29 5.26 -15.71
C TRP A 122 -7.59 6.35 -16.74
N ILE A 123 -6.95 7.49 -16.57
CA ILE A 123 -7.13 8.68 -17.41
C ILE A 123 -5.78 9.34 -17.66
N ASP A 124 -5.63 9.97 -18.82
CA ASP A 124 -4.52 10.87 -19.07
C ASP A 124 -4.70 12.19 -18.29
N ASN A 125 -3.61 12.70 -17.74
CA ASN A 125 -3.62 13.92 -16.93
C ASN A 125 -3.88 15.12 -17.84
N GLY A 126 -4.97 15.85 -17.57
CA GLY A 126 -5.34 17.05 -18.34
C GLY A 126 -6.00 16.78 -19.68
N ALA A 127 -6.29 15.52 -20.01
CA ALA A 127 -7.10 15.15 -21.16
C ALA A 127 -8.57 14.94 -20.75
N GLU A 128 -9.49 15.35 -21.62
CA GLU A 128 -10.89 14.97 -21.50
C GLU A 128 -11.12 13.63 -22.19
N HIS A 129 -11.75 12.69 -21.47
CA HIS A 129 -12.20 11.41 -22.02
C HIS A 129 -13.71 11.28 -21.87
N LYS A 130 -14.38 10.70 -22.87
CA LYS A 130 -15.78 10.29 -22.78
C LYS A 130 -15.92 9.02 -21.93
N ARG A 131 -14.92 8.15 -21.96
CA ARG A 131 -14.84 6.93 -21.14
C ARG A 131 -13.40 6.71 -20.67
N PRO A 132 -13.17 6.35 -19.40
CA PRO A 132 -11.82 6.08 -18.93
C PRO A 132 -11.27 4.80 -19.56
N GLY A 133 -9.94 4.64 -19.50
CA GLY A 133 -9.32 3.35 -19.70
C GLY A 133 -9.68 2.41 -18.55
N LEU A 134 -9.66 1.11 -18.80
CA LEU A 134 -10.07 0.08 -17.85
C LEU A 134 -8.95 -0.93 -17.68
N GLU A 135 -8.69 -1.36 -16.44
CA GLU A 135 -7.73 -2.41 -16.15
C GLU A 135 -8.27 -3.36 -15.06
N ALA A 136 -7.96 -4.65 -15.19
CA ALA A 136 -8.22 -5.64 -14.16
C ALA A 136 -6.96 -6.46 -13.89
N TYR A 137 -6.64 -6.64 -12.62
CA TYR A 137 -5.45 -7.35 -12.15
C TYR A 137 -5.87 -8.58 -11.36
N PHE A 138 -5.42 -9.73 -11.82
CA PHE A 138 -5.74 -11.04 -11.24
C PHE A 138 -4.49 -11.60 -10.57
N PRO A 139 -4.52 -11.90 -9.27
CA PRO A 139 -3.35 -12.45 -8.58
C PRO A 139 -2.95 -13.81 -9.15
N THR A 140 -1.65 -14.09 -9.20
CA THR A 140 -1.09 -15.33 -9.79
C THR A 140 -0.24 -16.16 -8.83
N GLU A 141 0.02 -15.64 -7.61
CA GLU A 141 0.82 -16.33 -6.59
C GLU A 141 0.19 -17.67 -6.15
N ALA A 142 -1.14 -17.69 -5.95
CA ALA A 142 -1.87 -18.88 -5.51
C ALA A 142 -2.19 -19.90 -6.61
N TRP A 143 -1.77 -19.64 -7.87
CA TRP A 143 -2.09 -20.53 -8.99
C TRP A 143 -1.49 -21.93 -8.77
N PRO A 144 -2.24 -23.03 -9.01
CA PRO A 144 -1.81 -24.39 -8.64
C PRO A 144 -0.44 -24.83 -9.18
N GLU A 145 -0.04 -24.32 -10.34
CA GLU A 145 1.27 -24.64 -10.95
C GLU A 145 2.47 -24.13 -10.13
N ASN A 146 2.26 -23.13 -9.26
CA ASN A 146 3.29 -22.59 -8.37
C ASN A 146 3.39 -23.32 -7.02
N ARG A 147 2.51 -24.29 -6.73
CA ARG A 147 2.53 -25.07 -5.46
C ARG A 147 3.50 -26.26 -5.45
N GLN A 148 4.23 -26.48 -6.54
CA GLN A 148 5.15 -27.63 -6.68
C GLN A 148 6.64 -27.24 -6.74
N ARG A 149 7.02 -26.04 -6.27
CA ARG A 149 8.43 -25.67 -6.09
C ARG A 149 8.83 -25.62 -4.63
#